data_AF-A0A7K3YXX2-F1
#
_entry.id   AF-A0A7K3YXX2-F1
#
_cell.length_a   1.000
_cell.length_b   1.000
_cell.length_c   1.000
_cell.angle_alpha   90.00
_cell.angle_beta   90.00
_cell.angle_gamma   90.00
#
_symmetry.space_group_name_H-M   'P 1'
#
loop_
_entity.id
_entity.type
_entity.pdbx_description
1 polymer ?
#
loop_
_entity_poly.entity_id
_entity_poly.type
_entity_poly.pdbx_seq_one_letter_code
_entity_poly.pdbx_strand_id
1 'polypeptide(L)'
;MMQSPDPVPLITGLCWFMLRRLPPLLDAFEKEIEGVRLAEDSEYIHRMRVASRRLRAALPLFRSCFPKKAYDRWMNEITAITRALGEARDTDVQIAFLEKYQKRSLAAWKKRPGRITPEPPAALAVQYLLADLRKRRRRLQDPVLAALDDLEKSRILPAMREELSRLATGSRRIPRQGLAYGIPSLAAYRIEARLATMLSFEPWVNHKEAVAEHHALRIAAKKLRYTMETFGPVYRLGLVKPHARVKKVQEILGDLHDCDVWIDHVTLLLLKERSRFRPLTGEKGPDTATIASLRVFLQEREKDRVVIHRKFMRYWESLQRAGLWDEIRHTLIHGRKKLFVPAACGTAAEVRAAVTAMAAEVPHVLPHVHQVTRLALMFFDATLPFHNLSIRDRLLLETAGMLHDLGWKGRRRNHHERSARAIISSQRLPLDCQERAVVALAAFAHNSRDAPGDHPLFVLLSPEFQNKTLQVTAILRVANALDAGHRGTVHEVHCIIENTAITCDVVSVADAAAEKEQARILAGLFAVVFGRELVIR
;
A
#
# COMPACT_ATOMS: atom_id res chain seq x y z
N MET A 1 -24.11 42.29 21.51
CA MET A 1 -23.86 40.84 21.65
C MET A 1 -22.79 40.44 20.64
N MET A 2 -21.56 40.22 21.11
CA MET A 2 -20.46 39.73 20.29
C MET A 2 -20.80 38.31 19.80
N GLN A 3 -20.82 38.11 18.49
CA GLN A 3 -20.84 36.76 17.91
C GLN A 3 -19.62 36.01 18.44
N SER A 4 -19.87 34.91 19.13
CA SER A 4 -18.80 33.97 19.50
C SER A 4 -18.12 33.50 18.22
N PRO A 5 -16.78 33.48 18.13
CA PRO A 5 -16.12 33.00 16.93
C PRO A 5 -16.50 31.54 16.72
N ASP A 6 -16.94 31.21 15.50
CA ASP A 6 -17.18 29.83 15.09
C ASP A 6 -15.99 28.94 15.52
N PRO A 7 -16.25 27.76 16.11
CA PRO A 7 -15.16 26.90 16.57
C PRO A 7 -14.27 26.54 15.38
N VAL A 8 -13.01 27.00 15.44
CA VAL A 8 -11.97 26.66 14.46
C VAL A 8 -11.99 25.14 14.27
N PRO A 9 -12.19 24.63 13.03
CA PRO A 9 -12.35 23.20 12.81
C PRO A 9 -11.14 22.44 13.36
N LEU A 10 -11.41 21.54 14.30
CA LEU A 10 -10.37 20.76 14.98
C LEU A 10 -9.59 19.97 13.93
N ILE A 11 -8.29 20.21 13.82
CA ILE A 11 -7.47 19.46 12.87
C ILE A 11 -7.44 17.98 13.26
N THR A 12 -7.65 17.10 12.29
CA THR A 12 -7.59 15.65 12.53
C THR A 12 -6.15 15.22 12.80
N GLY A 13 -5.95 14.11 13.55
CA GLY A 13 -4.64 13.50 13.75
C GLY A 13 -3.89 13.17 12.46
N LEU A 14 -4.59 12.79 11.39
CA LEU A 14 -4.01 12.58 10.06
C LEU A 14 -3.51 13.88 9.43
N CYS A 15 -4.26 14.98 9.55
CA CYS A 15 -3.82 16.30 9.09
C CYS A 15 -2.59 16.77 9.89
N TRP A 16 -2.60 16.60 11.22
CA TRP A 16 -1.46 16.94 12.07
C TRP A 16 -0.21 16.14 11.72
N PHE A 17 -0.36 14.83 11.44
CA PHE A 17 0.76 13.98 11.04
C PHE A 17 1.27 14.39 9.64
N MET A 18 0.36 14.65 8.70
CA MET A 18 0.67 15.15 7.36
C MET A 18 1.53 16.42 7.41
N LEU A 19 1.19 17.40 8.26
CA LEU A 19 1.93 18.66 8.41
C LEU A 19 3.38 18.47 8.85
N ARG A 20 3.74 17.32 9.43
CA ARG A 20 5.13 16.97 9.79
C ARG A 20 5.86 16.19 8.71
N ARG A 21 5.14 15.68 7.70
CA ARG A 21 5.70 14.80 6.66
C ARG A 21 5.80 15.47 5.30
N LEU A 22 4.81 16.27 4.89
CA LEU A 22 4.79 16.87 3.56
C LEU A 22 5.71 18.09 3.38
N PRO A 23 5.80 19.06 4.31
CA PRO A 23 6.61 20.26 4.07
C PRO A 23 8.09 19.95 3.74
N PRO A 24 8.80 19.06 4.48
CA PRO A 24 10.19 18.74 4.14
C PRO A 24 10.36 18.09 2.76
N LEU A 25 9.34 17.37 2.27
CA LEU A 25 9.36 16.77 0.93
C LEU A 25 9.14 17.83 -0.16
N LEU A 26 8.32 18.85 0.13
CA LEU A 26 8.08 19.98 -0.76
C LEU A 26 9.31 20.88 -0.83
N ASP A 27 9.94 21.18 0.30
CA ASP A 27 11.18 21.96 0.36
C ASP A 27 12.32 21.27 -0.42
N ALA A 28 12.49 19.96 -0.24
CA ALA A 28 13.48 19.18 -0.98
C ALA A 28 13.20 19.11 -2.50
N PHE A 29 11.94 19.27 -2.92
CA PHE A 29 11.57 19.30 -4.32
C PHE A 29 11.81 20.69 -4.94
N GLU A 30 11.40 21.75 -4.24
CA GLU A 30 11.56 23.14 -4.69
C GLU A 30 13.02 23.59 -4.76
N LYS A 31 13.84 23.17 -3.79
CA LYS A 31 15.27 23.52 -3.72
C LYS A 31 16.05 23.18 -5.00
N GLU A 32 15.62 22.17 -5.74
CA GLU A 32 16.34 21.67 -6.90
C GLU A 32 15.86 22.30 -8.23
N ILE A 33 14.79 23.12 -8.23
CA ILE A 33 14.20 23.68 -9.46
C ILE A 33 15.22 24.51 -10.24
N GLU A 34 15.89 25.45 -9.57
CA GLU A 34 16.87 26.35 -10.20
C GLU A 34 18.04 25.57 -10.82
N GLY A 35 18.59 24.60 -10.09
CA GLY A 35 19.68 23.77 -10.60
C GLY A 35 19.28 22.87 -11.77
N VAL A 36 18.04 22.39 -11.83
CA VAL A 36 17.54 21.66 -13.00
C VAL A 36 17.41 22.58 -14.23
N ARG A 37 17.02 23.85 -14.03
CA ARG A 37 16.95 24.84 -15.11
C ARG A 37 18.33 25.16 -15.68
N LEU A 38 19.32 25.39 -14.82
CA LEU A 38 20.70 25.68 -15.22
C LEU A 38 21.35 24.48 -15.94
N ALA A 39 20.96 23.26 -15.57
CA ALA A 39 21.39 22.01 -16.20
C ALA A 39 22.92 21.78 -16.22
N GLU A 40 23.65 22.40 -15.28
CA GLU A 40 25.10 22.26 -15.13
C GLU A 40 25.51 20.91 -14.54
N ASP A 41 24.69 20.36 -13.63
CA ASP A 41 24.91 19.07 -12.99
C ASP A 41 23.65 18.18 -13.06
N SER A 42 23.81 16.97 -13.60
CA SER A 42 22.75 15.94 -13.66
C SER A 42 22.23 15.52 -12.27
N GLU A 43 22.97 15.82 -11.20
CA GLU A 43 22.57 15.50 -9.84
C GLU A 43 21.37 16.32 -9.36
N TYR A 44 21.16 17.54 -9.89
CA TYR A 44 19.93 18.30 -9.63
C TYR A 44 18.69 17.56 -10.12
N ILE A 45 18.75 16.99 -11.34
CA ILE A 45 17.67 16.14 -11.88
C ILE A 45 17.49 14.90 -11.00
N HIS A 46 18.58 14.30 -10.53
CA HIS A 46 18.50 13.15 -9.62
C HIS A 46 17.74 13.47 -8.35
N ARG A 47 18.17 14.50 -7.63
CA ARG A 47 17.61 14.90 -6.33
C ARG A 47 16.16 15.37 -6.47
N MET A 48 15.86 16.19 -7.47
CA MET A 48 14.48 16.64 -7.74
C MET A 48 13.56 15.46 -8.05
N ARG A 49 14.02 14.50 -8.87
CA ARG A 49 13.25 13.29 -9.19
C ARG A 49 13.04 12.39 -7.95
N VAL A 50 14.03 12.31 -7.06
CA VAL A 50 13.88 11.56 -5.80
C VAL A 50 12.83 12.23 -4.91
N ALA A 51 12.88 13.55 -4.75
CA ALA A 51 11.92 14.32 -3.98
C ALA A 51 10.49 14.21 -4.55
N SER A 52 10.33 14.37 -5.87
CA SER A 52 9.04 14.26 -6.56
C SER A 52 8.43 12.86 -6.41
N ARG A 53 9.23 11.79 -6.53
CA ARG A 53 8.78 10.42 -6.29
C ARG A 53 8.33 10.19 -4.84
N ARG A 54 9.00 10.79 -3.86
CA ARG A 54 8.58 10.73 -2.46
C ARG A 54 7.28 11.49 -2.22
N LEU A 55 7.11 12.68 -2.81
CA LEU A 55 5.85 13.42 -2.80
C LEU A 55 4.70 12.59 -3.40
N ARG A 56 4.90 11.98 -4.57
CA ARG A 56 3.89 11.11 -5.22
C ARG A 56 3.55 9.87 -4.40
N ALA A 57 4.49 9.37 -3.59
CA ALA A 57 4.22 8.25 -2.70
C ALA A 57 3.49 8.69 -1.42
N ALA A 58 3.79 9.89 -0.91
CA ALA A 58 3.24 10.42 0.33
C ALA A 58 1.85 11.05 0.16
N LEU A 59 1.61 11.84 -0.89
CA LEU A 59 0.36 12.56 -1.11
C LEU A 59 -0.89 11.66 -1.07
N PRO A 60 -0.93 10.49 -1.73
CA PRO A 60 -2.10 9.59 -1.67
C PRO A 60 -2.40 9.11 -0.25
N LEU A 61 -1.41 9.07 0.65
CA LEU A 61 -1.59 8.67 2.03
C LEU A 61 -2.41 9.69 2.82
N PHE A 62 -2.38 10.95 2.41
CA PHE A 62 -3.04 12.09 3.06
C PHE A 62 -4.19 12.66 2.24
N ARG A 63 -4.72 11.89 1.27
CA ARG A 63 -5.77 12.36 0.36
C ARG A 63 -6.94 13.03 1.07
N SER A 64 -7.42 12.45 2.17
CA SER A 64 -8.57 12.96 2.94
C SER A 64 -8.31 14.30 3.64
N CYS A 65 -7.05 14.74 3.72
CA CYS A 65 -6.68 16.03 4.29
C CYS A 65 -6.88 17.20 3.30
N PHE A 66 -7.20 16.91 2.03
CA PHE A 66 -7.25 17.91 0.97
C PHE A 66 -8.60 17.90 0.22
N PRO A 67 -9.06 19.04 -0.30
CA PRO A 67 -10.16 19.09 -1.26
C PRO A 67 -9.87 18.23 -2.50
N LYS A 68 -10.89 17.57 -3.06
CA LYS A 68 -10.71 16.65 -4.20
C LYS A 68 -10.04 17.29 -5.41
N LYS A 69 -10.60 18.42 -5.85
CA LYS A 69 -10.10 19.14 -7.03
C LYS A 69 -8.66 19.61 -6.86
N ALA A 70 -8.31 20.12 -5.67
CA ALA A 70 -6.95 20.57 -5.36
C ALA A 70 -5.96 19.41 -5.40
N TYR A 71 -6.27 18.31 -4.71
CA TYR A 71 -5.43 17.10 -4.73
C TYR A 71 -5.23 16.56 -6.15
N ASP A 72 -6.31 16.42 -6.93
CA ASP A 72 -6.24 15.84 -8.27
C ASP A 72 -5.34 16.71 -9.18
N ARG A 73 -5.47 18.03 -9.09
CA ARG A 73 -4.58 19.00 -9.79
C ARG A 73 -3.12 18.82 -9.37
N TRP A 74 -2.81 18.84 -8.07
CA TRP A 74 -1.43 18.72 -7.61
C TRP A 74 -0.80 17.38 -8.02
N MET A 75 -1.55 16.30 -7.91
CA MET A 75 -1.10 14.96 -8.27
C MET A 75 -0.80 14.85 -9.78
N ASN A 76 -1.59 15.51 -10.62
CA ASN A 76 -1.37 15.55 -12.07
C ASN A 76 -0.08 16.30 -12.42
N GLU A 77 0.09 17.54 -11.92
CA GLU A 77 1.28 18.36 -12.18
C GLU A 77 2.56 17.71 -11.67
N ILE A 78 2.55 17.21 -10.42
CA ILE A 78 3.70 16.50 -9.85
C ILE A 78 3.99 15.23 -10.67
N THR A 79 2.96 14.55 -11.20
CA THR A 79 3.18 13.38 -12.07
C THR A 79 3.82 13.76 -13.40
N ALA A 80 3.40 14.86 -14.03
CA ALA A 80 3.95 15.34 -15.29
C ALA A 80 5.46 15.63 -15.14
N ILE A 81 5.84 16.48 -14.18
CA ILE A 81 7.26 16.80 -13.93
C ILE A 81 8.07 15.56 -13.52
N THR A 82 7.49 14.65 -12.71
CA THR A 82 8.17 13.41 -12.33
C THR A 82 8.45 12.50 -13.54
N ARG A 83 7.59 12.50 -14.56
CA ARG A 83 7.79 11.73 -15.79
C ARG A 83 8.92 12.33 -16.63
N ALA A 84 8.88 13.64 -16.87
CA ALA A 84 9.93 14.35 -17.62
C ALA A 84 11.32 14.17 -16.97
N LEU A 85 11.42 14.40 -15.65
CA LEU A 85 12.64 14.14 -14.89
C LEU A 85 13.04 12.66 -14.89
N GLY A 86 12.04 11.77 -14.95
CA GLY A 86 12.22 10.32 -15.03
C GLY A 86 12.99 9.92 -16.27
N GLU A 87 12.51 10.32 -17.44
CA GLU A 87 13.11 9.98 -18.72
C GLU A 87 14.53 10.54 -18.87
N ALA A 88 14.74 11.80 -18.46
CA ALA A 88 16.08 12.41 -18.44
C ALA A 88 17.03 11.65 -17.50
N ARG A 89 16.61 11.40 -16.25
CA ARG A 89 17.48 10.71 -15.28
C ARG A 89 17.77 9.27 -15.66
N ASP A 90 16.79 8.56 -16.21
CA ASP A 90 17.00 7.17 -16.61
C ASP A 90 18.04 7.12 -17.75
N THR A 91 18.03 8.11 -18.65
CA THR A 91 19.09 8.28 -19.67
C THR A 91 20.44 8.63 -19.03
N ASP A 92 20.51 9.55 -18.06
CA ASP A 92 21.76 9.89 -17.35
C ASP A 92 22.36 8.65 -16.65
N VAL A 93 21.51 7.83 -16.02
CA VAL A 93 21.92 6.58 -15.35
C VAL A 93 22.46 5.57 -16.36
N GLN A 94 21.84 5.44 -17.53
CA GLN A 94 22.33 4.56 -18.60
C GLN A 94 23.68 5.02 -19.16
N ILE A 95 23.89 6.33 -19.34
CA ILE A 95 25.18 6.91 -19.75
C ILE A 95 26.24 6.58 -18.70
N ALA A 96 25.99 6.89 -17.43
CA ALA A 96 26.93 6.63 -16.34
C ALA A 96 27.25 5.13 -16.19
N PHE A 97 26.26 4.27 -16.41
CA PHE A 97 26.46 2.82 -16.45
C PHE A 97 27.43 2.41 -17.56
N LEU A 98 27.21 2.87 -18.80
CA LEU A 98 28.06 2.54 -19.94
C LEU A 98 29.49 3.07 -19.79
N GLU A 99 29.66 4.29 -19.27
CA GLU A 99 30.99 4.86 -18.99
C GLU A 99 31.73 4.04 -17.93
N LYS A 100 31.04 3.63 -16.86
CA LYS A 100 31.62 2.75 -15.83
C LYS A 100 31.94 1.36 -16.39
N TYR A 101 31.05 0.81 -17.21
CA TYR A 101 31.24 -0.47 -17.89
C TYR A 101 32.46 -0.40 -18.82
N GLN A 102 32.60 0.65 -19.63
CA GLN A 102 33.75 0.87 -20.52
C GLN A 102 35.07 0.89 -19.75
N LYS A 103 35.13 1.68 -18.66
CA LYS A 103 36.31 1.77 -17.78
C LYS A 103 36.68 0.41 -17.19
N ARG A 104 35.71 -0.33 -16.65
CA ARG A 104 35.92 -1.66 -16.06
C ARG A 104 36.35 -2.68 -17.12
N SER A 105 35.71 -2.69 -18.28
CA SER A 105 35.98 -3.59 -19.39
C SER A 105 37.40 -3.37 -19.94
N LEU A 106 37.78 -2.11 -20.16
CA LEU A 106 39.13 -1.75 -20.60
C LEU A 106 40.21 -2.17 -19.59
N ALA A 107 39.98 -1.92 -18.29
CA ALA A 107 40.92 -2.32 -17.24
C ALA A 107 41.09 -3.85 -17.15
N ALA A 108 40.01 -4.61 -17.31
CA ALA A 108 40.06 -6.07 -17.36
C ALA A 108 40.74 -6.58 -18.63
N TRP A 109 40.47 -5.95 -19.78
CA TRP A 109 41.05 -6.31 -21.08
C TRP A 109 42.57 -6.10 -21.12
N LYS A 110 43.06 -4.98 -20.58
CA LYS A 110 44.51 -4.70 -20.48
C LYS A 110 45.29 -5.79 -19.73
N LYS A 111 44.65 -6.48 -18.80
CA LYS A 111 45.23 -7.57 -17.99
C LYS A 111 45.14 -8.95 -18.64
N ARG A 112 44.41 -9.11 -19.76
CA ARG A 112 44.27 -10.42 -20.41
C ARG A 112 45.53 -10.79 -21.21
N PRO A 113 46.11 -11.99 -20.99
CA PRO A 113 47.17 -12.52 -21.82
C PRO A 113 46.64 -12.85 -23.23
N GLY A 114 47.47 -12.67 -24.26
CA GLY A 114 47.10 -13.00 -25.65
C GLY A 114 46.07 -12.06 -26.31
N ARG A 115 45.90 -10.82 -25.81
CA ARG A 115 45.01 -9.83 -26.46
C ARG A 115 45.52 -9.48 -27.86
N ILE A 116 44.63 -9.56 -28.85
CA ILE A 116 44.94 -9.27 -30.26
C ILE A 116 44.62 -7.80 -30.59
N THR A 117 43.57 -7.24 -29.96
CA THR A 117 43.11 -5.87 -30.19
C THR A 117 43.45 -4.95 -29.00
N PRO A 118 43.68 -3.64 -29.25
CA PRO A 118 43.88 -2.67 -28.17
C PRO A 118 42.61 -2.41 -27.35
N GLU A 119 41.44 -2.61 -27.94
CA GLU A 119 40.14 -2.39 -27.31
C GLU A 119 39.41 -3.70 -26.97
N PRO A 120 38.56 -3.71 -25.93
CA PRO A 120 37.73 -4.87 -25.59
C PRO A 120 36.68 -5.17 -26.68
N PRO A 121 36.23 -6.43 -26.82
CA PRO A 121 35.28 -6.82 -27.88
C PRO A 121 33.95 -6.05 -27.90
N ALA A 122 33.49 -5.56 -26.74
CA ALA A 122 32.26 -4.77 -26.62
C ALA A 122 32.47 -3.25 -26.81
N ALA A 123 33.67 -2.78 -27.17
CA ALA A 123 33.99 -1.35 -27.21
C ALA A 123 33.13 -0.56 -28.21
N LEU A 124 33.00 -1.06 -29.44
CA LEU A 124 32.21 -0.39 -30.49
C LEU A 124 30.72 -0.29 -30.10
N ALA A 125 30.16 -1.34 -29.51
CA ALA A 125 28.79 -1.33 -28.99
C ALA A 125 28.59 -0.22 -27.95
N VAL A 126 29.52 -0.11 -26.99
CA VAL A 126 29.43 0.92 -25.94
C VAL A 126 29.54 2.32 -26.53
N GLN A 127 30.48 2.55 -27.47
CA GLN A 127 30.63 3.84 -28.14
C GLN A 127 29.35 4.22 -28.90
N TYR A 128 28.77 3.27 -29.66
CA TYR A 128 27.53 3.46 -30.39
C TYR A 128 26.35 3.82 -29.47
N LEU A 129 26.13 3.02 -28.41
CA LEU A 129 25.04 3.24 -27.46
C LEU A 129 25.22 4.55 -26.67
N LEU A 130 26.45 4.91 -26.29
CA LEU A 130 26.74 6.19 -25.64
C LEU A 130 26.41 7.38 -26.54
N ALA A 131 26.76 7.31 -27.82
CA ALA A 131 26.46 8.37 -28.78
C ALA A 131 24.95 8.58 -28.92
N ASP A 132 24.18 7.50 -29.05
CA ASP A 132 22.73 7.55 -29.13
C ASP A 132 22.10 8.11 -27.84
N LEU A 133 22.51 7.60 -26.67
CA LEU A 133 21.99 8.08 -25.40
C LEU A 133 22.32 9.55 -25.13
N ARG A 134 23.52 10.02 -25.47
CA ARG A 134 23.88 11.44 -25.36
C ARG A 134 23.03 12.32 -26.27
N LYS A 135 22.75 11.85 -27.51
CA LYS A 135 21.83 12.54 -28.42
C LYS A 135 20.41 12.58 -27.86
N ARG A 136 19.91 11.47 -27.32
CA ARG A 136 18.60 11.40 -26.65
C ARG A 136 18.53 12.32 -25.44
N ARG A 137 19.55 12.31 -24.57
CA ARG A 137 19.58 13.15 -23.36
C ARG A 137 19.51 14.63 -23.69
N ARG A 138 20.21 15.09 -24.73
CA ARG A 138 20.10 16.48 -25.22
C ARG A 138 18.66 16.83 -25.62
N ARG A 139 17.99 15.95 -26.36
CA ARG A 139 16.58 16.14 -26.77
C ARG A 139 15.60 16.12 -25.60
N LEU A 140 15.93 15.42 -24.52
CA LEU A 140 15.10 15.37 -23.31
C LEU A 140 15.25 16.62 -22.43
N GLN A 141 16.17 17.53 -22.74
CA GLN A 141 16.28 18.78 -22.00
C GLN A 141 15.06 19.68 -22.21
N ASP A 142 14.58 19.84 -23.46
CA ASP A 142 13.45 20.72 -23.75
C ASP A 142 12.14 20.25 -23.07
N PRO A 143 11.77 18.96 -23.09
CA PRO A 143 10.62 18.46 -22.32
C PRO A 143 10.75 18.66 -20.81
N VAL A 144 11.96 18.61 -20.24
CA VAL A 144 12.19 18.89 -18.82
C VAL A 144 11.94 20.36 -18.52
N LEU A 145 12.47 21.27 -19.34
CA LEU A 145 12.25 22.71 -19.20
C LEU A 145 10.78 23.08 -19.38
N ALA A 146 10.12 22.52 -20.39
CA ALA A 146 8.68 22.73 -20.61
C ALA A 146 7.85 22.26 -19.41
N ALA A 147 8.15 21.09 -18.84
CA ALA A 147 7.46 20.58 -17.66
C ALA A 147 7.72 21.44 -16.40
N LEU A 148 8.88 22.09 -16.29
CA LEU A 148 9.15 23.06 -15.22
C LEU A 148 8.36 24.35 -15.42
N ASP A 149 8.30 24.87 -16.66
CA ASP A 149 7.52 26.05 -16.99
C ASP A 149 6.03 25.83 -16.71
N ASP A 150 5.49 24.67 -17.09
CA ASP A 150 4.10 24.29 -16.82
C ASP A 150 3.85 24.16 -15.32
N LEU A 151 4.78 23.56 -14.56
CA LEU A 151 4.71 23.46 -13.11
C LEU A 151 4.67 24.84 -12.44
N GLU A 152 5.51 25.78 -12.86
CA GLU A 152 5.54 27.14 -12.32
C GLU A 152 4.28 27.94 -12.70
N LYS A 153 3.87 27.88 -13.97
CA LYS A 153 2.63 28.50 -14.48
C LYS A 153 1.39 27.96 -13.78
N SER A 154 1.39 26.67 -13.44
CA SER A 154 0.29 26.03 -12.72
C SER A 154 0.15 26.56 -11.28
N ARG A 155 1.16 27.23 -10.72
CA ARG A 155 1.17 27.78 -9.35
C ARG A 155 0.79 26.74 -8.28
N ILE A 156 0.99 25.45 -8.53
CA ILE A 156 0.60 24.41 -7.56
C ILE A 156 1.46 24.44 -6.30
N LEU A 157 2.75 24.78 -6.38
CA LEU A 157 3.65 24.78 -5.23
C LEU A 157 3.26 25.89 -4.23
N PRO A 158 3.06 27.16 -4.64
CA PRO A 158 2.46 28.17 -3.77
C PRO A 158 1.11 27.76 -3.19
N ALA A 159 0.20 27.20 -4.00
CA ALA A 159 -1.12 26.75 -3.55
C ALA A 159 -1.03 25.63 -2.50
N MET A 160 -0.09 24.70 -2.66
CA MET A 160 0.19 23.66 -1.66
C MET A 160 0.69 24.28 -0.35
N ARG A 161 1.64 25.23 -0.41
CA ARG A 161 2.16 25.92 0.78
C ARG A 161 1.09 26.73 1.50
N GLU A 162 0.24 27.43 0.77
CA GLU A 162 -0.89 28.16 1.33
C GLU A 162 -1.85 27.21 2.05
N GLU A 163 -2.23 26.10 1.43
CA GLU A 163 -3.12 25.11 2.06
C GLU A 163 -2.47 24.48 3.31
N LEU A 164 -1.20 24.12 3.25
CA LEU A 164 -0.46 23.58 4.40
C LEU A 164 -0.37 24.62 5.53
N SER A 165 -0.22 25.91 5.21
CA SER A 165 -0.15 26.99 6.19
C SER A 165 -1.51 27.26 6.82
N ARG A 166 -2.59 27.26 6.01
CA ARG A 166 -3.98 27.35 6.46
C ARG A 166 -4.36 26.20 7.40
N LEU A 167 -3.87 25.00 7.12
CA LEU A 167 -4.02 23.87 8.03
C LEU A 167 -3.16 24.07 9.30
N ALA A 168 -1.91 24.52 9.17
CA ALA A 168 -1.03 24.73 10.32
C ALA A 168 -1.56 25.77 11.32
N THR A 169 -2.18 26.86 10.87
CA THR A 169 -2.76 27.90 11.74
C THR A 169 -3.91 27.38 12.60
N GLY A 170 -4.69 26.42 12.09
CA GLY A 170 -5.71 25.68 12.84
C GLY A 170 -5.14 24.57 13.76
N SER A 171 -3.85 24.22 13.63
CA SER A 171 -3.19 23.10 14.31
C SER A 171 -2.52 23.47 15.64
N ARG A 172 -3.11 24.38 16.44
CA ARG A 172 -2.49 24.81 17.72
C ARG A 172 -2.54 23.73 18.81
N ARG A 173 -3.49 22.79 18.74
CA ARG A 173 -3.65 21.70 19.71
C ARG A 173 -3.30 20.34 19.09
N ILE A 174 -2.66 19.47 19.88
CA ILE A 174 -2.33 18.10 19.48
C ILE A 174 -3.60 17.23 19.59
N PRO A 175 -4.08 16.60 18.50
CA PRO A 175 -5.28 15.77 18.52
C PRO A 175 -4.98 14.39 19.11
N ARG A 176 -4.96 14.29 20.45
CA ARG A 176 -4.54 13.08 21.19
C ARG A 176 -5.23 11.80 20.71
N GLN A 177 -6.55 11.83 20.52
CA GLN A 177 -7.34 10.66 20.11
C GLN A 177 -6.97 10.16 18.70
N GLY A 178 -6.86 11.07 17.73
CA GLY A 178 -6.47 10.73 16.36
C GLY A 178 -5.05 10.14 16.28
N LEU A 179 -4.13 10.64 17.11
CA LEU A 179 -2.76 10.11 17.20
C LEU A 179 -2.70 8.76 17.90
N ALA A 180 -3.43 8.57 18.99
CA ALA A 180 -3.38 7.32 19.74
C ALA A 180 -4.09 6.15 19.01
N TYR A 181 -5.21 6.42 18.33
CA TYR A 181 -6.07 5.36 17.81
C TYR A 181 -6.07 5.26 16.27
N GLY A 182 -6.11 6.40 15.57
CA GLY A 182 -6.28 6.43 14.11
C GLY A 182 -4.99 6.18 13.33
N ILE A 183 -3.96 6.99 13.60
CA ILE A 183 -2.66 6.92 12.91
C ILE A 183 -2.00 5.54 12.99
N PRO A 184 -1.83 4.91 14.17
CA PRO A 184 -1.12 3.63 14.26
C PRO A 184 -1.85 2.50 13.52
N SER A 185 -3.19 2.47 13.61
CA SER A 185 -4.01 1.49 12.88
C SER A 185 -3.86 1.65 11.37
N LEU A 186 -3.90 2.90 10.89
CA LEU A 186 -3.70 3.22 9.47
C LEU A 186 -2.28 2.87 8.99
N ALA A 187 -1.26 3.16 9.81
CA ALA A 187 0.13 2.86 9.52
C ALA A 187 0.35 1.34 9.40
N ALA A 188 -0.06 0.57 10.41
CA ALA A 188 0.07 -0.88 10.44
C ALA A 188 -0.63 -1.52 9.24
N TYR A 189 -1.90 -1.16 8.99
CA TYR A 189 -2.65 -1.66 7.84
C TYR A 189 -1.95 -1.39 6.51
N ARG A 190 -1.50 -0.15 6.28
CA ARG A 190 -0.89 0.24 5.00
C ARG A 190 0.48 -0.39 4.80
N ILE A 191 1.28 -0.53 5.86
CA ILE A 191 2.58 -1.20 5.75
C ILE A 191 2.36 -2.69 5.47
N GLU A 192 1.47 -3.36 6.21
CA GLU A 192 1.21 -4.80 5.99
C GLU A 192 0.61 -5.06 4.61
N ALA A 193 -0.34 -4.25 4.14
CA ALA A 193 -0.89 -4.43 2.80
C ALA A 193 0.20 -4.34 1.71
N ARG A 194 1.20 -3.46 1.89
CA ARG A 194 2.37 -3.38 0.99
C ARG A 194 3.35 -4.54 1.17
N LEU A 195 3.50 -5.03 2.39
CA LEU A 195 4.32 -6.21 2.69
C LEU A 195 3.69 -7.45 2.05
N ALA A 196 2.42 -7.72 2.29
CA ALA A 196 1.66 -8.80 1.65
C ALA A 196 1.73 -8.74 0.12
N THR A 197 1.57 -7.55 -0.48
CA THR A 197 1.74 -7.38 -1.94
C THR A 197 3.16 -7.72 -2.41
N MET A 198 4.19 -7.47 -1.59
CA MET A 198 5.57 -7.81 -1.93
C MET A 198 5.79 -9.33 -1.80
N LEU A 199 5.30 -9.92 -0.71
CA LEU A 199 5.42 -11.35 -0.44
C LEU A 199 4.59 -12.23 -1.39
N SER A 200 3.53 -11.70 -2.01
CA SER A 200 2.78 -12.44 -3.04
C SER A 200 3.62 -12.78 -4.28
N PHE A 201 4.79 -12.13 -4.46
CA PHE A 201 5.74 -12.46 -5.52
C PHE A 201 6.83 -13.46 -5.07
N GLU A 202 6.80 -13.93 -3.83
CA GLU A 202 7.74 -14.93 -3.32
C GLU A 202 7.85 -16.18 -4.20
N PRO A 203 6.75 -16.75 -4.75
CA PRO A 203 6.83 -17.91 -5.63
C PRO A 203 7.76 -17.69 -6.83
N TRP A 204 7.91 -16.45 -7.32
CA TRP A 204 8.70 -16.11 -8.50
C TRP A 204 10.18 -15.83 -8.22
N VAL A 205 10.60 -15.81 -6.95
CA VAL A 205 11.97 -15.48 -6.55
C VAL A 205 12.98 -16.43 -7.18
N ASN A 206 12.67 -17.73 -7.23
CA ASN A 206 13.55 -18.77 -7.76
C ASN A 206 13.45 -18.96 -9.27
N HIS A 207 12.49 -18.31 -9.94
CA HIS A 207 12.27 -18.46 -11.38
C HIS A 207 13.13 -17.45 -12.16
N LYS A 208 14.24 -17.93 -12.74
CA LYS A 208 15.18 -17.08 -13.48
C LYS A 208 14.52 -16.30 -14.64
N GLU A 209 13.55 -16.90 -15.33
CA GLU A 209 12.91 -16.31 -16.53
C GLU A 209 11.76 -15.34 -16.19
N ALA A 210 11.39 -15.18 -14.91
CA ALA A 210 10.23 -14.39 -14.46
C ALA A 210 10.50 -12.87 -14.45
N VAL A 211 10.91 -12.32 -15.61
CA VAL A 211 11.31 -10.91 -15.79
C VAL A 211 10.20 -9.96 -15.34
N ALA A 212 8.95 -10.22 -15.76
CA ALA A 212 7.82 -9.34 -15.45
C ALA A 212 7.52 -9.34 -13.94
N GLU A 213 7.58 -10.50 -13.29
CA GLU A 213 7.33 -10.68 -11.87
C GLU A 213 8.46 -10.09 -11.02
N HIS A 214 9.72 -10.23 -11.43
CA HIS A 214 10.86 -9.56 -10.77
C HIS A 214 10.73 -8.05 -10.82
N HIS A 215 10.29 -7.50 -11.97
CA HIS A 215 10.00 -6.08 -12.10
C HIS A 215 8.80 -5.64 -11.21
N ALA A 216 7.73 -6.42 -11.19
CA ALA A 216 6.57 -6.17 -10.33
C ALA A 216 6.95 -6.20 -8.84
N LEU A 217 7.76 -7.17 -8.41
CA LEU A 217 8.31 -7.28 -7.07
C LEU A 217 9.18 -6.05 -6.72
N ARG A 218 10.01 -5.57 -7.64
CA ARG A 218 10.79 -4.33 -7.45
C ARG A 218 9.88 -3.14 -7.18
N ILE A 219 8.78 -3.01 -7.92
CA ILE A 219 7.78 -1.96 -7.71
C ILE A 219 7.11 -2.12 -6.33
N ALA A 220 6.76 -3.34 -5.94
CA ALA A 220 6.17 -3.64 -4.64
C ALA A 220 7.11 -3.26 -3.48
N ALA A 221 8.38 -3.67 -3.55
CA ALA A 221 9.42 -3.32 -2.58
C ALA A 221 9.61 -1.80 -2.44
N LYS A 222 9.61 -1.08 -3.58
CA LYS A 222 9.66 0.39 -3.61
C LYS A 222 8.46 1.03 -2.91
N LYS A 223 7.24 0.53 -3.16
CA LYS A 223 6.01 1.03 -2.51
C LYS A 223 6.01 0.75 -1.00
N LEU A 224 6.45 -0.43 -0.58
CA LEU A 224 6.63 -0.78 0.83
C LEU A 224 7.62 0.18 1.49
N ARG A 225 8.81 0.34 0.90
CA ARG A 225 9.87 1.23 1.41
C ARG A 225 9.38 2.66 1.64
N TYR A 226 8.72 3.28 0.66
CA TYR A 226 8.21 4.66 0.83
C TYR A 226 7.08 4.76 1.86
N THR A 227 6.26 3.72 2.01
CA THR A 227 5.23 3.66 3.04
C THR A 227 5.85 3.59 4.44
N MET A 228 6.88 2.75 4.61
CA MET A 228 7.66 2.65 5.84
C MET A 228 8.40 3.96 6.15
N GLU A 229 8.96 4.64 5.15
CA GLU A 229 9.62 5.95 5.32
C GLU A 229 8.62 7.03 5.81
N THR A 230 7.38 6.99 5.30
CA THR A 230 6.34 7.95 5.69
C THR A 230 5.87 7.74 7.13
N PHE A 231 5.59 6.47 7.49
CA PHE A 231 5.04 6.10 8.80
C PHE A 231 6.08 5.73 9.85
N GLY A 232 7.36 5.64 9.48
CA GLY A 232 8.48 5.37 10.39
C GLY A 232 8.41 6.17 11.70
N PRO A 233 8.11 7.49 11.69
CA PRO A 233 8.00 8.30 12.90
C PRO A 233 6.98 7.83 13.95
N VAL A 234 6.02 6.96 13.59
CA VAL A 234 5.05 6.32 14.51
C VAL A 234 5.75 5.34 15.45
N TYR A 235 6.85 4.73 15.00
CA TYR A 235 7.57 3.66 15.69
C TYR A 235 8.83 4.20 16.36
N ARG A 236 9.20 3.61 17.51
CA ARG A 236 10.33 4.09 18.37
C ARG A 236 11.64 4.14 17.60
N LEU A 237 11.95 3.09 16.85
CA LEU A 237 13.17 2.96 16.04
C LEU A 237 12.99 3.41 14.58
N GLY A 238 11.88 4.08 14.24
CA GLY A 238 11.69 4.65 12.91
C GLY A 238 11.54 3.64 11.76
N LEU A 239 11.45 2.34 12.04
CA LEU A 239 11.59 1.24 11.07
C LEU A 239 12.92 1.28 10.27
N VAL A 240 13.96 1.93 10.79
CA VAL A 240 15.21 2.21 10.04
C VAL A 240 15.88 0.92 9.53
N LYS A 241 16.04 -0.08 10.40
CA LYS A 241 16.69 -1.36 10.04
C LYS A 241 15.87 -2.17 9.01
N PRO A 242 14.57 -2.47 9.24
CA PRO A 242 13.75 -3.13 8.22
C PRO A 242 13.67 -2.36 6.89
N HIS A 243 13.54 -1.03 6.94
CA HIS A 243 13.52 -0.19 5.76
C HIS A 243 14.81 -0.34 4.95
N ALA A 244 15.98 -0.39 5.60
CA ALA A 244 17.26 -0.59 4.92
C ALA A 244 17.35 -1.97 4.24
N ARG A 245 16.81 -3.03 4.86
CA ARG A 245 16.77 -4.37 4.26
C ARG A 245 15.84 -4.42 3.04
N VAL A 246 14.64 -3.84 3.12
CA VAL A 246 13.72 -3.71 1.96
C VAL A 246 14.34 -2.83 0.86
N LYS A 247 15.06 -1.76 1.23
CA LYS A 247 15.83 -0.95 0.27
C LYS A 247 16.83 -1.82 -0.49
N LYS A 248 17.52 -2.73 0.19
CA LYS A 248 18.48 -3.62 -0.45
C LYS A 248 17.84 -4.61 -1.42
N VAL A 249 16.66 -5.16 -1.09
CA VAL A 249 15.85 -5.95 -2.05
C VAL A 249 15.59 -5.14 -3.32
N GLN A 250 15.11 -3.89 -3.15
CA GLN A 250 14.82 -3.01 -4.27
C GLN A 250 16.07 -2.63 -5.09
N GLU A 251 17.24 -2.48 -4.45
CA GLU A 251 18.52 -2.21 -5.12
C GLU A 251 18.94 -3.39 -6.00
N ILE A 252 18.95 -4.62 -5.47
CA ILE A 252 19.37 -5.81 -6.24
C ILE A 252 18.41 -6.08 -7.41
N LEU A 253 17.09 -5.98 -7.17
CA LEU A 253 16.10 -6.09 -8.26
C LEU A 253 16.20 -4.93 -9.25
N GLY A 254 16.71 -3.76 -8.81
CA GLY A 254 17.07 -2.66 -9.69
C GLY A 254 18.18 -3.05 -10.65
N ASP A 255 19.28 -3.57 -10.12
CA ASP A 255 20.41 -4.06 -10.94
C ASP A 255 19.95 -5.16 -11.93
N LEU A 256 19.03 -6.03 -11.50
CA LEU A 256 18.46 -7.08 -12.35
C LEU A 256 17.62 -6.50 -13.49
N HIS A 257 16.70 -5.60 -13.16
CA HIS A 257 15.86 -4.92 -14.14
C HIS A 257 16.68 -4.07 -15.13
N ASP A 258 17.77 -3.46 -14.67
CA ASP A 258 18.66 -2.71 -15.56
C ASP A 258 19.32 -3.64 -16.60
N CYS A 259 19.62 -4.90 -16.24
CA CYS A 259 20.07 -5.89 -17.21
C CYS A 259 18.96 -6.23 -18.22
N ASP A 260 17.73 -6.44 -17.76
CA ASP A 260 16.57 -6.72 -18.62
C ASP A 260 16.38 -5.61 -19.67
N VAL A 261 16.42 -4.35 -19.24
CA VAL A 261 16.28 -3.19 -20.12
C VAL A 261 17.37 -3.16 -21.19
N TRP A 262 18.62 -3.48 -20.82
CA TRP A 262 19.71 -3.53 -21.80
C TRP A 262 19.59 -4.71 -22.77
N ILE A 263 19.21 -5.89 -22.28
CA ILE A 263 18.98 -7.08 -23.10
C ILE A 263 17.89 -6.80 -24.14
N ASP A 264 16.75 -6.26 -23.71
CA ASP A 264 15.64 -5.91 -24.60
C ASP A 264 16.04 -4.84 -25.61
N HIS A 265 16.69 -3.77 -25.16
CA HIS A 265 17.09 -2.66 -26.03
C HIS A 265 18.05 -3.12 -27.13
N VAL A 266 19.09 -3.87 -26.79
CA VAL A 266 20.08 -4.36 -27.77
C VAL A 266 19.49 -5.43 -28.68
N THR A 267 18.62 -6.29 -28.16
CA THR A 267 17.90 -7.28 -28.97
C THR A 267 17.03 -6.60 -30.03
N LEU A 268 16.26 -5.58 -29.64
CA LEU A 268 15.45 -4.80 -30.58
C LEU A 268 16.30 -4.07 -31.64
N LEU A 269 17.45 -3.54 -31.26
CA LEU A 269 18.38 -2.94 -32.23
C LEU A 269 18.88 -3.98 -33.25
N LEU A 270 19.34 -5.14 -32.78
CA LEU A 270 19.82 -6.22 -33.66
C LEU A 270 18.72 -6.76 -34.60
N LEU A 271 17.47 -6.86 -34.12
CA LEU A 271 16.33 -7.27 -34.94
C LEU A 271 15.98 -6.23 -36.01
N LYS A 272 16.01 -4.93 -35.68
CA LYS A 272 15.78 -3.85 -36.65
C LYS A 272 16.81 -3.88 -37.77
N GLU A 273 18.08 -4.07 -37.46
CA GLU A 273 19.13 -4.16 -38.50
C GLU A 273 18.95 -5.40 -39.38
N ARG A 274 18.56 -6.55 -38.81
CA ARG A 274 18.25 -7.75 -39.61
C ARG A 274 17.07 -7.54 -40.56
N SER A 275 16.11 -6.69 -40.20
CA SER A 275 14.93 -6.38 -41.02
C SER A 275 15.19 -5.35 -42.14
N ARG A 276 16.31 -4.60 -42.09
CA ARG A 276 16.71 -3.66 -43.14
C ARG A 276 17.31 -4.40 -44.33
N PHE A 277 16.45 -4.98 -45.18
CA PHE A 277 16.88 -5.61 -46.44
C PHE A 277 17.35 -4.60 -47.53
N ARG A 278 17.05 -3.31 -47.39
CA ARG A 278 17.61 -2.19 -48.18
C ARG A 278 17.51 -0.88 -47.36
N PRO A 279 18.53 0.01 -47.39
CA PRO A 279 18.40 1.34 -46.78
C PRO A 279 17.44 2.19 -47.64
N LEU A 280 16.16 2.24 -47.26
CA LEU A 280 15.16 3.13 -47.88
C LEU A 280 15.28 4.58 -47.39
N THR A 281 16.07 4.83 -46.35
CA THR A 281 16.32 6.15 -45.78
C THR A 281 17.81 6.31 -45.52
N GLY A 282 18.38 7.50 -45.77
CA GLY A 282 19.81 7.81 -45.61
C GLY A 282 20.36 7.76 -44.18
N GLU A 283 19.65 7.12 -43.23
CA GLU A 283 20.17 6.85 -41.88
C GLU A 283 21.08 5.61 -41.91
N LYS A 284 22.40 5.83 -41.80
CA LYS A 284 23.37 4.73 -41.67
C LYS A 284 23.18 4.02 -40.32
N GLY A 285 22.80 2.75 -40.36
CA GLY A 285 22.80 1.85 -39.20
C GLY A 285 24.21 1.51 -38.71
N PRO A 286 24.34 0.76 -37.59
CA PRO A 286 25.63 0.25 -37.13
C PRO A 286 26.27 -0.65 -38.18
N ASP A 287 27.59 -0.53 -38.34
CA ASP A 287 28.35 -1.39 -39.25
C ASP A 287 28.47 -2.84 -38.72
N THR A 288 28.99 -3.74 -39.56
CA THR A 288 29.13 -5.16 -39.22
C THR A 288 29.95 -5.39 -37.95
N ALA A 289 31.00 -4.58 -37.72
CA ALA A 289 31.84 -4.68 -36.54
C ALA A 289 31.08 -4.26 -35.26
N THR A 290 30.30 -3.19 -35.34
CA THR A 290 29.42 -2.72 -34.26
C THR A 290 28.34 -3.76 -33.95
N ILE A 291 27.74 -4.40 -34.97
CA ILE A 291 26.77 -5.48 -34.77
C ILE A 291 27.39 -6.67 -34.03
N ALA A 292 28.61 -7.09 -34.41
CA ALA A 292 29.32 -8.15 -33.69
C ALA A 292 29.61 -7.75 -32.24
N SER A 293 30.04 -6.50 -32.02
CA SER A 293 30.29 -5.94 -30.69
C SER A 293 29.01 -5.90 -29.83
N LEU A 294 27.86 -5.56 -30.43
CA LEU A 294 26.55 -5.52 -29.74
C LEU A 294 26.12 -6.91 -29.28
N ARG A 295 26.39 -7.95 -30.06
CA ARG A 295 26.13 -9.35 -29.65
C ARG A 295 26.99 -9.75 -28.45
N VAL A 296 28.25 -9.32 -28.39
CA VAL A 296 29.11 -9.57 -27.23
C VAL A 296 28.57 -8.85 -25.99
N PHE A 297 28.21 -7.57 -26.13
CA PHE A 297 27.62 -6.81 -25.03
C PHE A 297 26.33 -7.46 -24.51
N LEU A 298 25.44 -7.92 -25.40
CA LEU A 298 24.22 -8.64 -25.06
C LEU A 298 24.51 -9.91 -24.23
N GLN A 299 25.41 -10.77 -24.71
CA GLN A 299 25.80 -11.99 -23.99
C GLN A 299 26.38 -11.70 -22.60
N GLU A 300 27.12 -10.60 -22.44
CA GLU A 300 27.62 -10.18 -21.13
C GLU A 300 26.50 -9.70 -20.20
N ARG A 301 25.48 -8.99 -20.71
CA ARG A 301 24.31 -8.58 -19.93
C ARG A 301 23.49 -9.79 -19.47
N GLU A 302 23.29 -10.78 -20.34
CA GLU A 302 22.60 -12.04 -20.00
C GLU A 302 23.34 -12.80 -18.87
N LYS A 303 24.67 -12.86 -18.94
CA LYS A 303 25.49 -13.47 -17.87
C LYS A 303 25.38 -12.70 -16.56
N ASP A 304 25.47 -11.37 -16.60
CA ASP A 304 25.34 -10.52 -15.40
C ASP A 304 23.96 -10.67 -14.76
N ARG A 305 22.89 -10.75 -15.57
CA ARG A 305 21.52 -10.98 -15.10
C ARG A 305 21.43 -12.26 -14.26
N VAL A 306 22.00 -13.37 -14.73
CA VAL A 306 22.03 -14.65 -13.98
C VAL A 306 22.77 -14.51 -12.65
N VAL A 307 23.91 -13.81 -12.64
CA VAL A 307 24.69 -13.58 -11.42
C VAL A 307 23.91 -12.73 -10.40
N ILE A 308 23.25 -11.67 -10.87
CA ILE A 308 22.45 -10.78 -10.02
C ILE A 308 21.20 -11.50 -9.48
N HIS A 309 20.53 -12.31 -10.30
CA HIS A 309 19.41 -13.14 -9.85
C HIS A 309 19.83 -14.10 -8.74
N ARG A 310 21.00 -14.75 -8.85
CA ARG A 310 21.55 -15.59 -7.78
C ARG A 310 21.85 -14.80 -6.50
N LYS A 311 22.35 -13.57 -6.62
CA LYS A 311 22.56 -12.67 -5.47
C LYS A 311 21.22 -12.29 -4.83
N PHE A 312 20.19 -12.04 -5.63
CA PHE A 312 18.85 -11.75 -5.16
C PHE A 312 18.27 -12.93 -4.37
N MET A 313 18.30 -14.14 -4.90
CA MET A 313 17.84 -15.36 -4.22
C MET A 313 18.50 -15.53 -2.85
N ARG A 314 19.85 -15.50 -2.81
CA ARG A 314 20.62 -15.61 -1.55
C ARG A 314 20.25 -14.54 -0.54
N TYR A 315 20.05 -13.30 -1.00
CA TYR A 315 19.65 -12.21 -0.12
C TYR A 315 18.23 -12.43 0.41
N TRP A 316 17.28 -12.83 -0.44
CA TRP A 316 15.91 -13.15 -0.04
C TRP A 316 15.86 -14.24 1.02
N GLU A 317 16.54 -15.37 0.80
CA GLU A 317 16.67 -16.46 1.78
C GLU A 317 17.28 -15.98 3.10
N SER A 318 18.24 -15.05 3.06
CA SER A 318 18.82 -14.49 4.28
C SER A 318 17.83 -13.66 5.08
N LEU A 319 16.87 -12.99 4.42
CA LEU A 319 15.80 -12.23 5.07
C LEU A 319 14.79 -13.16 5.73
N GLN A 320 14.43 -14.25 5.06
CA GLN A 320 13.53 -15.28 5.61
C GLN A 320 14.16 -15.95 6.83
N ARG A 321 15.42 -16.39 6.74
CA ARG A 321 16.16 -16.97 7.88
C ARG A 321 16.31 -16.00 9.05
N ALA A 322 16.40 -14.70 8.77
CA ALA A 322 16.46 -13.68 9.81
C ALA A 322 15.09 -13.31 10.39
N GLY A 323 13.99 -13.89 9.92
CA GLY A 323 12.63 -13.58 10.39
C GLY A 323 12.21 -12.13 10.14
N LEU A 324 12.71 -11.48 9.08
CA LEU A 324 12.46 -10.04 8.85
C LEU A 324 10.97 -9.70 8.77
N TRP A 325 10.17 -10.54 8.14
CA TRP A 325 8.74 -10.28 7.94
C TRP A 325 7.99 -10.26 9.27
N ASP A 326 8.34 -11.18 10.16
CA ASP A 326 7.78 -11.25 11.52
C ASP A 326 8.33 -10.13 12.41
N GLU A 327 9.60 -9.75 12.26
CA GLU A 327 10.18 -8.56 12.90
C GLU A 327 9.40 -7.29 12.54
N ILE A 328 9.04 -7.13 11.26
CA ILE A 328 8.21 -6.00 10.80
C ILE A 328 6.84 -6.06 11.47
N ARG A 329 6.10 -7.18 11.34
CA ARG A 329 4.75 -7.32 11.90
C ARG A 329 4.71 -7.07 13.41
N HIS A 330 5.66 -7.66 14.14
CA HIS A 330 5.82 -7.43 15.57
C HIS A 330 6.05 -5.94 15.89
N THR A 331 6.88 -5.26 15.10
CA THR A 331 7.13 -3.81 15.25
C THR A 331 5.88 -2.98 14.94
N LEU A 332 5.04 -3.39 13.98
CA LEU A 332 3.80 -2.68 13.65
C LEU A 332 2.81 -2.65 14.81
N ILE A 333 2.79 -3.69 15.64
CA ILE A 333 1.90 -3.80 16.81
C ILE A 333 2.56 -3.21 18.07
N HIS A 334 3.78 -3.64 18.39
CA HIS A 334 4.39 -3.36 19.70
C HIS A 334 5.46 -2.25 19.67
N GLY A 335 5.97 -1.89 18.49
CA GLY A 335 7.07 -0.93 18.32
C GLY A 335 6.68 0.54 18.34
N ARG A 336 5.43 0.88 18.69
CA ARG A 336 4.87 2.23 18.64
C ARG A 336 5.48 3.16 19.71
N LYS A 337 5.66 4.45 19.39
CA LYS A 337 6.03 5.47 20.39
C LYS A 337 4.85 5.74 21.31
N LYS A 338 5.12 6.17 22.56
CA LYS A 338 4.10 6.45 23.59
C LYS A 338 2.97 7.39 23.11
N LEU A 339 3.29 8.36 22.24
CA LEU A 339 2.29 9.28 21.67
C LEU A 339 1.23 8.58 20.77
N PHE A 340 1.56 7.42 20.19
CA PHE A 340 0.70 6.62 19.31
C PHE A 340 0.21 5.33 19.99
N VAL A 341 0.25 5.31 21.33
CA VAL A 341 -0.31 4.24 22.16
C VAL A 341 -1.33 4.87 23.08
N PRO A 342 -2.59 4.42 23.08
CA PRO A 342 -3.58 4.93 24.01
C PRO A 342 -3.18 4.61 25.46
N ALA A 343 -3.37 5.55 26.38
CA ALA A 343 -3.03 5.36 27.79
C ALA A 343 -3.97 4.35 28.49
N ALA A 344 -5.21 4.28 28.02
CA ALA A 344 -6.22 3.29 28.41
C ALA A 344 -7.09 2.99 27.18
N CYS A 345 -7.77 1.84 27.17
CA CYS A 345 -8.76 1.55 26.14
C CYS A 345 -9.95 2.51 26.25
N GLY A 346 -10.57 2.86 25.13
CA GLY A 346 -11.78 3.68 25.13
C GLY A 346 -12.91 3.00 25.89
N THR A 347 -13.62 3.75 26.73
CA THR A 347 -14.77 3.24 27.49
C THR A 347 -15.90 2.80 26.55
N ALA A 348 -16.79 1.93 27.03
CA ALA A 348 -17.94 1.48 26.23
C ALA A 348 -18.82 2.65 25.77
N ALA A 349 -19.02 3.65 26.63
CA ALA A 349 -19.79 4.85 26.30
C ALA A 349 -19.14 5.67 25.18
N GLU A 350 -17.82 5.88 25.23
CA GLU A 350 -17.08 6.61 24.18
C GLU A 350 -17.10 5.86 22.85
N VAL A 351 -16.94 4.52 22.88
CA VAL A 351 -17.02 3.68 21.68
C VAL A 351 -18.42 3.80 21.06
N ARG A 352 -19.48 3.59 21.85
CA ARG A 352 -20.87 3.68 21.37
C ARG A 352 -21.20 5.05 20.80
N ALA A 353 -20.81 6.13 21.47
CA ALA A 353 -21.03 7.48 20.97
C ALA A 353 -20.36 7.70 19.60
N ALA A 354 -19.12 7.25 19.43
CA ALA A 354 -18.40 7.33 18.16
C ALA A 354 -19.06 6.47 17.07
N VAL A 355 -19.48 5.25 17.41
CA VAL A 355 -20.14 4.30 16.51
C VAL A 355 -21.48 4.84 16.02
N THR A 356 -22.33 5.36 16.91
CA THR A 356 -23.62 5.96 16.54
C THR A 356 -23.43 7.14 15.59
N ALA A 357 -22.48 8.04 15.89
CA ALA A 357 -22.17 9.17 15.03
C ALA A 357 -21.67 8.72 13.64
N MET A 358 -20.90 7.63 13.57
CA MET A 358 -20.43 7.07 12.30
C MET A 358 -21.56 6.38 11.52
N ALA A 359 -22.40 5.59 12.17
CA ALA A 359 -23.52 4.90 11.52
C ALA A 359 -24.56 5.89 10.95
N ALA A 360 -24.78 7.03 11.63
CA ALA A 360 -25.67 8.10 11.18
C ALA A 360 -25.25 8.77 9.85
N GLU A 361 -24.00 8.57 9.39
CA GLU A 361 -23.55 9.06 8.08
C GLU A 361 -24.21 8.34 6.91
N VAL A 362 -24.85 7.19 7.16
CA VAL A 362 -25.50 6.36 6.14
C VAL A 362 -26.95 6.04 6.58
N PRO A 363 -27.86 7.03 6.63
CA PRO A 363 -29.17 6.86 7.28
C PRO A 363 -30.04 5.73 6.70
N HIS A 364 -29.90 5.44 5.41
CA HIS A 364 -30.73 4.48 4.69
C HIS A 364 -30.43 3.01 5.04
N VAL A 365 -29.24 2.70 5.58
CA VAL A 365 -28.93 1.34 6.09
C VAL A 365 -29.20 1.22 7.58
N LEU A 366 -29.51 2.32 8.27
CA LEU A 366 -29.58 2.36 9.73
C LEU A 366 -30.63 1.39 10.33
N PRO A 367 -31.84 1.22 9.77
CA PRO A 367 -32.79 0.22 10.26
C PRO A 367 -32.23 -1.21 10.21
N HIS A 368 -31.65 -1.59 9.07
CA HIS A 368 -31.01 -2.89 8.86
C HIS A 368 -29.84 -3.10 9.84
N VAL A 369 -28.96 -2.11 9.94
CA VAL A 369 -27.79 -2.14 10.83
C VAL A 369 -28.20 -2.32 12.30
N HIS A 370 -29.23 -1.60 12.77
CA HIS A 370 -29.76 -1.79 14.12
C HIS A 370 -30.35 -3.17 14.33
N GLN A 371 -31.11 -3.66 13.36
CA GLN A 371 -31.75 -4.96 13.43
C GLN A 371 -30.71 -6.10 13.48
N VAL A 372 -29.73 -6.10 12.58
CA VAL A 372 -28.63 -7.07 12.58
C VAL A 372 -27.84 -7.01 13.89
N THR A 373 -27.52 -5.81 14.37
CA THR A 373 -26.81 -5.65 15.65
C THR A 373 -27.60 -6.24 16.80
N ARG A 374 -28.90 -5.98 16.86
CA ARG A 374 -29.79 -6.50 17.90
C ARG A 374 -29.83 -8.03 17.88
N LEU A 375 -30.04 -8.65 16.72
CA LEU A 375 -30.03 -10.10 16.56
C LEU A 375 -28.67 -10.70 16.93
N ALA A 376 -27.56 -10.05 16.54
CA ALA A 376 -26.21 -10.51 16.87
C ALA A 376 -25.96 -10.51 18.39
N LEU A 377 -26.44 -9.47 19.09
CA LEU A 377 -26.30 -9.37 20.54
C LEU A 377 -27.21 -10.34 21.29
N MET A 378 -28.45 -10.55 20.83
CA MET A 378 -29.33 -11.57 21.38
C MET A 378 -28.74 -12.96 21.22
N PHE A 379 -28.22 -13.24 20.02
CA PHE A 379 -27.52 -14.50 19.75
C PHE A 379 -26.31 -14.66 20.66
N PHE A 380 -25.42 -13.65 20.73
CA PHE A 380 -24.27 -13.64 21.64
C PHE A 380 -24.68 -13.97 23.08
N ASP A 381 -25.67 -13.27 23.63
CA ASP A 381 -26.10 -13.45 25.01
C ASP A 381 -26.69 -14.84 25.25
N ALA A 382 -27.50 -15.37 24.32
CA ALA A 382 -28.04 -16.72 24.39
C ALA A 382 -26.96 -17.80 24.29
N THR A 383 -25.81 -17.46 23.69
CA THR A 383 -24.67 -18.35 23.51
C THR A 383 -23.54 -18.20 24.54
N LEU A 384 -23.70 -17.28 25.50
CA LEU A 384 -22.68 -16.94 26.49
C LEU A 384 -22.06 -18.13 27.24
N PRO A 385 -22.83 -19.17 27.65
CA PRO A 385 -22.29 -20.29 28.43
C PRO A 385 -21.19 -21.12 27.74
N PHE A 386 -21.00 -21.02 26.41
CA PHE A 386 -20.02 -21.85 25.71
C PHE A 386 -18.86 -21.09 25.04
N HIS A 387 -19.05 -19.84 24.59
CA HIS A 387 -18.02 -19.17 23.77
C HIS A 387 -16.94 -18.41 24.56
N ASN A 388 -17.12 -18.24 25.88
CA ASN A 388 -16.16 -17.58 26.78
C ASN A 388 -15.70 -16.18 26.31
N LEU A 389 -16.58 -15.44 25.63
CA LEU A 389 -16.28 -14.09 25.14
C LEU A 389 -16.61 -13.09 26.25
N SER A 390 -15.77 -12.07 26.38
CA SER A 390 -15.92 -11.05 27.41
C SER A 390 -16.99 -10.00 27.04
N ILE A 391 -17.36 -9.18 28.02
CA ILE A 391 -18.21 -8.00 27.79
C ILE A 391 -17.57 -7.01 26.80
N ARG A 392 -16.23 -6.99 26.71
CA ARG A 392 -15.51 -6.18 25.74
C ARG A 392 -15.68 -6.74 24.33
N ASP A 393 -15.68 -8.06 24.17
CA ASP A 393 -15.90 -8.70 22.88
C ASP A 393 -17.36 -8.50 22.41
N ARG A 394 -18.32 -8.49 23.33
CA ARG A 394 -19.71 -8.10 23.05
C ARG A 394 -19.79 -6.67 22.49
N LEU A 395 -19.01 -5.73 23.04
CA LEU A 395 -18.91 -4.36 22.51
C LEU A 395 -18.26 -4.33 21.11
N LEU A 396 -17.27 -5.18 20.83
CA LEU A 396 -16.67 -5.28 19.49
C LEU A 396 -17.67 -5.84 18.47
N LEU A 397 -18.48 -6.83 18.87
CA LEU A 397 -19.59 -7.33 18.05
C LEU A 397 -20.65 -6.25 17.79
N GLU A 398 -21.06 -5.51 18.82
CA GLU A 398 -21.96 -4.37 18.68
C GLU A 398 -21.40 -3.33 17.70
N THR A 399 -20.12 -3.00 17.85
CA THR A 399 -19.42 -2.04 16.97
C THR A 399 -19.37 -2.55 15.54
N ALA A 400 -19.08 -3.85 15.32
CA ALA A 400 -19.04 -4.45 14.00
C ALA A 400 -20.42 -4.49 13.35
N GLY A 401 -21.46 -4.89 14.10
CA GLY A 401 -22.85 -4.85 13.68
C GLY A 401 -23.27 -3.44 13.27
N MET A 402 -22.96 -2.43 14.08
CA MET A 402 -23.35 -1.06 13.79
C MET A 402 -22.62 -0.43 12.58
N LEU A 403 -21.49 -0.97 12.15
CA LEU A 403 -20.63 -0.38 11.11
C LEU A 403 -20.42 -1.27 9.88
N HIS A 404 -21.04 -2.47 9.81
CA HIS A 404 -20.79 -3.42 8.73
C HIS A 404 -21.13 -2.86 7.33
N ASP A 405 -22.11 -1.96 7.27
CA ASP A 405 -22.57 -1.30 6.04
C ASP A 405 -22.18 0.17 5.90
N LEU A 406 -21.25 0.67 6.74
CA LEU A 406 -20.73 2.04 6.67
C LEU A 406 -20.17 2.42 5.28
N GLY A 407 -19.71 1.43 4.52
CA GLY A 407 -19.19 1.59 3.17
C GLY A 407 -20.24 1.82 2.09
N TRP A 408 -21.54 1.73 2.39
CA TRP A 408 -22.60 1.81 1.40
C TRP A 408 -22.74 3.21 0.79
N LYS A 409 -22.80 3.27 -0.54
CA LYS A 409 -22.95 4.52 -1.33
C LYS A 409 -23.86 4.32 -2.54
N GLY A 410 -25.02 3.70 -2.33
CA GLY A 410 -25.98 3.38 -3.40
C GLY A 410 -25.55 2.25 -4.35
N ARG A 411 -24.47 1.52 -4.03
CA ARG A 411 -24.01 0.35 -4.81
C ARG A 411 -23.52 -0.74 -3.87
N ARG A 412 -24.00 -1.97 -4.08
CA ARG A 412 -23.62 -3.18 -3.34
C ARG A 412 -22.19 -3.64 -3.61
N ARG A 413 -21.62 -3.37 -4.80
CA ARG A 413 -20.25 -3.82 -5.10
C ARG A 413 -19.22 -3.18 -4.17
N ASN A 414 -18.36 -4.00 -3.56
CA ASN A 414 -17.22 -3.60 -2.71
C ASN A 414 -17.60 -2.72 -1.51
N HIS A 415 -18.83 -2.81 -0.96
CA HIS A 415 -19.18 -2.03 0.24
C HIS A 415 -18.46 -2.56 1.48
N HIS A 416 -18.31 -3.88 1.64
CA HIS A 416 -17.52 -4.50 2.73
C HIS A 416 -16.10 -3.95 2.86
N GLU A 417 -15.36 -3.92 1.75
CA GLU A 417 -14.00 -3.34 1.71
C GLU A 417 -14.00 -1.85 2.09
N ARG A 418 -15.03 -1.12 1.68
CA ARG A 418 -15.19 0.30 2.02
C ARG A 418 -15.51 0.47 3.51
N SER A 419 -16.38 -0.36 4.09
CA SER A 419 -16.70 -0.38 5.52
C SER A 419 -15.46 -0.66 6.35
N ALA A 420 -14.75 -1.76 6.06
CA ALA A 420 -13.52 -2.13 6.73
C ALA A 420 -12.44 -1.02 6.64
N ARG A 421 -12.29 -0.42 5.45
CA ARG A 421 -11.37 0.71 5.25
C ARG A 421 -11.79 1.96 6.04
N ALA A 422 -13.08 2.25 6.14
CA ALA A 422 -13.58 3.37 6.92
C ALA A 422 -13.35 3.15 8.43
N ILE A 423 -13.59 1.94 8.93
CA ILE A 423 -13.36 1.55 10.33
C ILE A 423 -11.86 1.66 10.69
N ILE A 424 -10.98 1.04 9.88
CA ILE A 424 -9.54 1.00 10.17
C ILE A 424 -8.90 2.41 10.15
N SER A 425 -9.43 3.31 9.31
CA SER A 425 -8.89 4.66 9.13
C SER A 425 -9.60 5.73 9.96
N SER A 426 -10.68 5.37 10.66
CA SER A 426 -11.44 6.32 11.48
C SER A 426 -10.58 6.90 12.60
N GLN A 427 -10.58 8.21 12.74
CA GLN A 427 -9.86 8.88 13.83
C GLN A 427 -10.73 9.12 15.07
N ARG A 428 -12.03 8.82 14.95
CA ARG A 428 -13.05 9.04 15.99
C ARG A 428 -13.28 7.81 16.85
N LEU A 429 -13.05 6.62 16.29
CA LEU A 429 -13.28 5.36 16.98
C LEU A 429 -12.19 5.13 18.04
N PRO A 430 -12.51 5.01 19.35
CA PRO A 430 -11.51 4.86 20.41
C PRO A 430 -11.19 3.38 20.67
N LEU A 431 -10.82 2.66 19.60
CA LEU A 431 -10.34 1.28 19.64
C LEU A 431 -8.87 1.22 19.25
N ASP A 432 -8.06 0.44 19.99
CA ASP A 432 -6.66 0.19 19.64
C ASP A 432 -6.56 -0.64 18.35
N CYS A 433 -5.35 -0.76 17.79
CA CYS A 433 -5.10 -1.40 16.50
C CYS A 433 -5.70 -2.81 16.38
N GLN A 434 -5.60 -3.65 17.42
CA GLN A 434 -6.08 -5.03 17.38
C GLN A 434 -7.61 -5.11 17.46
N GLU A 435 -8.22 -4.44 18.44
CA GLU A 435 -9.69 -4.35 18.57
C GLU A 435 -10.35 -3.79 17.30
N ARG A 436 -9.74 -2.74 16.73
CA ARG A 436 -10.24 -2.14 15.49
C ARG A 436 -10.11 -3.08 14.30
N ALA A 437 -9.04 -3.87 14.23
CA ALA A 437 -8.87 -4.86 13.19
C ALA A 437 -9.93 -5.98 13.31
N VAL A 438 -10.29 -6.43 14.51
CA VAL A 438 -11.44 -7.34 14.73
C VAL A 438 -12.71 -6.77 14.10
N VAL A 439 -13.06 -5.54 14.45
CA VAL A 439 -14.29 -4.89 13.97
C VAL A 439 -14.26 -4.71 12.45
N ALA A 440 -13.13 -4.26 11.90
CA ALA A 440 -12.97 -4.06 10.46
C ALA A 440 -13.05 -5.37 9.67
N LEU A 441 -12.47 -6.45 10.18
CA LEU A 441 -12.50 -7.77 9.56
C LEU A 441 -13.88 -8.42 9.66
N ALA A 442 -14.57 -8.29 10.79
CA ALA A 442 -15.95 -8.75 10.93
C ALA A 442 -16.87 -8.02 9.95
N ALA A 443 -16.74 -6.68 9.85
CA ALA A 443 -17.45 -5.88 8.85
C ALA A 443 -17.05 -6.22 7.41
N PHE A 444 -15.81 -6.62 7.15
CA PHE A 444 -15.38 -7.07 5.81
C PHE A 444 -16.01 -8.41 5.43
N ALA A 445 -16.13 -9.32 6.39
CA ALA A 445 -16.43 -10.72 6.14
C ALA A 445 -17.89 -11.10 6.45
N HIS A 446 -18.74 -10.13 6.80
CA HIS A 446 -20.09 -10.37 7.35
C HIS A 446 -21.08 -11.09 6.43
N ASN A 447 -20.83 -11.13 5.11
CA ASN A 447 -21.69 -11.84 4.16
C ASN A 447 -20.96 -12.85 3.27
N SER A 448 -19.68 -13.12 3.56
CA SER A 448 -18.88 -14.11 2.83
C SER A 448 -18.98 -15.48 3.49
N ARG A 449 -18.82 -16.56 2.70
CA ARG A 449 -18.62 -17.90 3.24
C ARG A 449 -17.21 -18.06 3.80
N ASP A 450 -16.21 -17.48 3.13
CA ASP A 450 -14.79 -17.65 3.46
C ASP A 450 -14.40 -16.84 4.69
N ALA A 451 -13.62 -17.43 5.60
CA ALA A 451 -13.04 -16.72 6.73
C ALA A 451 -12.07 -15.61 6.28
N PRO A 452 -11.86 -14.54 7.07
CA PRO A 452 -10.96 -13.44 6.71
C PRO A 452 -9.45 -13.78 6.84
N GLY A 453 -9.06 -15.06 6.83
CA GLY A 453 -7.70 -15.52 7.17
C GLY A 453 -6.60 -14.95 6.27
N ASP A 454 -6.87 -14.82 4.97
CA ASP A 454 -5.92 -14.29 3.99
C ASP A 454 -5.84 -12.76 3.96
N HIS A 455 -6.71 -12.08 4.72
CA HIS A 455 -6.74 -10.62 4.71
C HIS A 455 -5.50 -10.07 5.45
N PRO A 456 -4.79 -9.04 4.91
CA PRO A 456 -3.57 -8.50 5.53
C PRO A 456 -3.73 -8.07 7.00
N LEU A 457 -4.89 -7.55 7.38
CA LEU A 457 -5.17 -7.21 8.80
C LEU A 457 -5.19 -8.43 9.73
N PHE A 458 -5.61 -9.61 9.24
CA PHE A 458 -5.74 -10.81 10.08
C PHE A 458 -4.36 -11.31 10.54
N VAL A 459 -3.36 -11.20 9.67
CA VAL A 459 -1.96 -11.56 9.96
C VAL A 459 -1.32 -10.66 11.02
N LEU A 460 -1.84 -9.44 11.21
CA LEU A 460 -1.35 -8.51 12.24
C LEU A 460 -1.96 -8.74 13.63
N LEU A 461 -2.99 -9.56 13.74
CA LEU A 461 -3.63 -9.86 15.01
C LEU A 461 -2.79 -10.86 15.80
N SER A 462 -2.79 -10.73 17.13
CA SER A 462 -2.28 -11.80 17.99
C SER A 462 -3.20 -13.02 17.89
N PRO A 463 -2.74 -14.23 18.27
CA PRO A 463 -3.58 -15.42 18.24
C PRO A 463 -4.92 -15.25 18.97
N GLU A 464 -4.91 -14.56 20.11
CA GLU A 464 -6.13 -14.20 20.86
C GLU A 464 -7.11 -13.38 20.00
N PHE A 465 -6.63 -12.32 19.34
CA PHE A 465 -7.48 -11.46 18.51
C PHE A 465 -7.87 -12.11 17.18
N GLN A 466 -7.07 -13.03 16.65
CA GLN A 466 -7.46 -13.86 15.50
C GLN A 466 -8.66 -14.73 15.86
N ASN A 467 -8.62 -15.43 16.99
CA ASN A 467 -9.75 -16.24 17.46
C ASN A 467 -11.00 -15.38 17.68
N LYS A 468 -10.85 -14.25 18.39
CA LYS A 468 -11.96 -13.28 18.58
C LYS A 468 -12.55 -12.80 17.27
N THR A 469 -11.72 -12.52 16.26
CA THR A 469 -12.19 -12.11 14.94
C THR A 469 -13.08 -13.17 14.31
N LEU A 470 -12.65 -14.44 14.35
CA LEU A 470 -13.43 -15.54 13.79
C LEU A 470 -14.77 -15.70 14.55
N GLN A 471 -14.75 -15.65 15.89
CA GLN A 471 -15.94 -15.77 16.74
C GLN A 471 -16.93 -14.62 16.50
N VAL A 472 -16.47 -13.37 16.53
CA VAL A 472 -17.30 -12.17 16.27
C VAL A 472 -17.87 -12.20 14.85
N THR A 473 -17.07 -12.61 13.86
CA THR A 473 -17.50 -12.71 12.47
C THR A 473 -18.56 -13.80 12.29
N ALA A 474 -18.40 -14.95 12.94
CA ALA A 474 -19.36 -16.04 12.86
C ALA A 474 -20.75 -15.63 13.38
N ILE A 475 -20.80 -14.98 14.54
CA ILE A 475 -22.07 -14.49 15.11
C ILE A 475 -22.70 -13.42 14.20
N LEU A 476 -21.90 -12.45 13.76
CA LEU A 476 -22.40 -11.37 12.91
C LEU A 476 -22.95 -11.87 11.56
N ARG A 477 -22.34 -12.90 10.96
CA ARG A 477 -22.81 -13.52 9.70
C ARG A 477 -24.19 -14.11 9.83
N VAL A 478 -24.43 -14.88 10.89
CA VAL A 478 -25.72 -15.51 11.16
C VAL A 478 -26.77 -14.43 11.36
N ALA A 479 -26.49 -13.43 12.21
CA ALA A 479 -27.41 -12.31 12.44
C ALA A 479 -27.70 -11.49 11.17
N ASN A 480 -26.69 -11.25 10.35
CA ASN A 480 -26.87 -10.56 9.06
C ASN A 480 -27.74 -11.36 8.09
N ALA A 481 -27.55 -12.68 8.06
CA ALA A 481 -28.35 -13.58 7.22
C ALA A 481 -29.82 -13.60 7.63
N LEU A 482 -30.10 -13.51 8.93
CA LEU A 482 -31.46 -13.44 9.48
C LEU A 482 -32.19 -12.13 9.15
N ASP A 483 -31.48 -11.12 8.63
CA ASP A 483 -32.08 -9.91 8.03
C ASP A 483 -31.58 -9.66 6.61
N ALA A 484 -31.28 -10.71 5.84
CA ALA A 484 -30.77 -10.59 4.47
C ALA A 484 -31.73 -9.83 3.52
N GLY A 485 -33.02 -9.79 3.86
CA GLY A 485 -34.04 -9.03 3.14
C GLY A 485 -34.15 -7.54 3.54
N HIS A 486 -33.47 -7.09 4.60
CA HIS A 486 -33.56 -5.74 5.16
C HIS A 486 -34.99 -5.36 5.56
N ARG A 487 -35.77 -6.34 6.03
CA ARG A 487 -37.20 -6.21 6.36
C ARG A 487 -37.47 -6.22 7.86
N GLY A 488 -36.52 -6.69 8.67
CA GLY A 488 -36.73 -6.92 10.09
C GLY A 488 -37.78 -8.00 10.38
N THR A 489 -37.96 -8.95 9.47
CA THR A 489 -38.95 -10.05 9.60
C THR A 489 -38.71 -10.88 10.85
N VAL A 490 -37.45 -11.26 11.07
CA VAL A 490 -37.00 -11.96 12.28
C VAL A 490 -36.85 -10.92 13.38
N HIS A 491 -37.46 -11.13 14.55
CA HIS A 491 -37.32 -10.20 15.66
C HIS A 491 -36.73 -10.82 16.93
N GLU A 492 -36.70 -12.14 17.09
CA GLU A 492 -35.98 -12.76 18.20
C GLU A 492 -35.26 -14.03 17.78
N VAL A 493 -34.24 -14.38 18.55
CA VAL A 493 -33.48 -15.62 18.44
C VAL A 493 -33.32 -16.21 19.83
N HIS A 494 -33.64 -17.49 19.98
CA HIS A 494 -33.51 -18.24 21.22
C HIS A 494 -32.60 -19.44 20.95
N CYS A 495 -31.58 -19.64 21.77
CA CYS A 495 -30.62 -20.72 21.58
C CYS A 495 -30.76 -21.80 22.65
N ILE A 496 -30.87 -23.04 22.22
CA ILE A 496 -30.77 -24.23 23.07
C ILE A 496 -29.40 -24.85 22.80
N ILE A 497 -28.56 -24.91 23.83
CA ILE A 497 -27.19 -25.40 23.74
C ILE A 497 -27.17 -26.89 24.12
N GLU A 498 -26.88 -27.74 23.14
CA GLU A 498 -26.70 -29.19 23.31
C GLU A 498 -25.24 -29.57 23.11
N ASN A 499 -24.86 -30.81 23.45
CA ASN A 499 -23.46 -31.24 23.42
C ASN A 499 -22.79 -31.12 22.05
N THR A 500 -23.52 -31.45 20.98
CA THR A 500 -23.00 -31.47 19.59
C THR A 500 -23.57 -30.38 18.70
N ALA A 501 -24.65 -29.73 19.13
CA ALA A 501 -25.38 -28.75 18.33
C ALA A 501 -25.88 -27.59 19.18
N ILE A 502 -26.14 -26.47 18.51
CA ILE A 502 -26.87 -25.33 19.05
C ILE A 502 -28.10 -25.16 18.16
N THR A 503 -29.26 -25.31 18.76
CA THR A 503 -30.54 -25.07 18.07
C THR A 503 -30.91 -23.61 18.26
N CYS A 504 -31.08 -22.87 17.17
CA CYS A 504 -31.49 -21.48 17.17
C CYS A 504 -32.93 -21.38 16.65
N ASP A 505 -33.87 -21.18 17.57
CA ASP A 505 -35.27 -20.95 17.26
C ASP A 505 -35.48 -19.47 16.91
N VAL A 506 -35.99 -19.22 15.70
CA VAL A 506 -36.18 -17.88 15.16
C VAL A 506 -37.64 -17.45 15.28
N VAL A 507 -37.89 -16.34 15.97
CA VAL A 507 -39.23 -15.74 16.08
C VAL A 507 -39.38 -14.65 15.02
N SER A 508 -40.41 -14.76 14.19
CA SER A 508 -40.67 -13.83 13.08
C SER A 508 -42.12 -13.38 13.02
N VAL A 509 -42.34 -12.16 12.51
CA VAL A 509 -43.70 -11.61 12.31
C VAL A 509 -44.34 -12.07 11.00
N ALA A 510 -43.56 -12.68 10.11
CA ALA A 510 -43.99 -13.23 8.83
C ALA A 510 -43.11 -14.45 8.48
N ASP A 511 -43.35 -15.06 7.32
CA ASP A 511 -42.50 -16.16 6.82
C ASP A 511 -41.04 -15.70 6.67
N ALA A 512 -40.14 -16.46 7.31
CA ALA A 512 -38.71 -16.22 7.36
C ALA A 512 -37.89 -17.38 6.74
N ALA A 513 -38.50 -18.22 5.90
CA ALA A 513 -37.84 -19.38 5.30
C ALA A 513 -36.56 -19.00 4.53
N ALA A 514 -36.58 -17.89 3.78
CA ALA A 514 -35.42 -17.40 3.04
C ALA A 514 -34.28 -16.94 3.96
N GLU A 515 -34.61 -16.19 5.02
CA GLU A 515 -33.67 -15.73 6.04
C GLU A 515 -33.04 -16.92 6.80
N LYS A 516 -33.85 -17.93 7.15
CA LYS A 516 -33.38 -19.17 7.78
C LYS A 516 -32.41 -19.94 6.89
N GLU A 517 -32.75 -20.09 5.60
CA GLU A 517 -31.89 -20.78 4.64
C GLU A 517 -30.56 -20.04 4.42
N GLN A 518 -30.61 -18.72 4.29
CA GLN A 518 -29.40 -17.91 4.17
C GLN A 518 -28.52 -18.02 5.43
N ALA A 519 -29.13 -18.10 6.62
CA ALA A 519 -28.41 -18.29 7.88
C ALA A 519 -27.73 -19.66 7.93
N ARG A 520 -28.39 -20.74 7.49
CA ARG A 520 -27.78 -22.08 7.39
C ARG A 520 -26.57 -22.07 6.45
N ILE A 521 -26.70 -21.45 5.29
CA ILE A 521 -25.62 -21.32 4.30
C ILE A 521 -24.39 -20.62 4.90
N LEU A 522 -24.58 -19.60 5.74
CA LEU A 522 -23.50 -18.81 6.33
C LEU A 522 -23.04 -19.31 7.71
N ALA A 523 -23.68 -20.34 8.27
CA ALA A 523 -23.35 -20.94 9.56
C ALA A 523 -22.06 -21.79 9.54
N GLY A 524 -21.47 -22.08 8.38
CA GLY A 524 -20.28 -22.93 8.29
C GLY A 524 -19.10 -22.46 9.14
N LEU A 525 -18.82 -21.14 9.17
CA LEU A 525 -17.77 -20.59 10.03
C LEU A 525 -18.10 -20.76 11.51
N PHE A 526 -19.38 -20.66 11.88
CA PHE A 526 -19.82 -20.85 13.26
C PHE A 526 -19.50 -22.25 13.76
N ALA A 527 -19.82 -23.27 12.95
CA ALA A 527 -19.53 -24.66 13.30
C ALA A 527 -18.03 -24.93 13.48
N VAL A 528 -17.20 -24.37 12.60
CA VAL A 528 -15.73 -24.50 12.68
C VAL A 528 -15.18 -23.84 13.94
N VAL A 529 -15.65 -22.64 14.27
CA VAL A 529 -15.07 -21.82 15.35
C VAL A 529 -15.51 -22.27 16.73
N PHE A 530 -16.76 -22.72 16.87
CA PHE A 530 -17.32 -23.13 18.16
C PHE A 530 -17.39 -24.65 18.35
N GLY A 531 -17.04 -25.44 17.32
CA GLY A 531 -17.01 -26.89 17.37
C GLY A 531 -18.38 -27.54 17.55
N ARG A 532 -19.46 -26.84 17.21
CA ARG A 532 -20.86 -27.30 17.33
C ARG A 532 -21.65 -26.90 16.11
N GLU A 533 -22.48 -27.81 15.61
CA GLU A 533 -23.38 -27.50 14.50
C GLU A 533 -24.41 -26.45 14.93
N LEU A 534 -24.76 -25.51 14.04
CA LEU A 534 -25.81 -24.53 14.28
C LEU A 534 -27.04 -24.88 13.45
N VAL A 535 -28.11 -25.29 14.14
CA VAL A 535 -29.37 -25.68 13.52
C VAL A 535 -30.35 -24.51 13.61
N ILE A 536 -30.68 -23.90 12.47
CA ILE A 536 -31.65 -22.79 12.39
C ILE A 536 -33.06 -23.36 12.21
N ARG A 537 -33.97 -23.04 13.13
CA ARG A 537 -35.36 -23.54 13.15
C ARG A 537 -36.42 -22.49 12.92
#